data_AF-A0A5N4CZE4-F1
#
_entry.id   AF-A0A5N4CZE4-F1
#
_cell.length_a   1.000
_cell.length_b   1.000
_cell.length_c   1.000
_cell.angle_alpha   90.00
_cell.angle_beta   90.00
_cell.angle_gamma   90.00
#
_symmetry.space_group_name_H-M   'P 1'
#
loop_
_entity.id
_entity.type
_entity.pdbx_description
1 polymer ?
#
loop_
_entity_poly.entity_id
_entity_poly.type
_entity_poly.pdbx_seq_one_letter_code
_entity_poly.pdbx_strand_id
1 'polypeptide(L)'
;MCCCLSYFYMVSAWGGYVFIINLIPLHVFVLLLMQRYSKRVYIAYSTFYIVGLILSMQIPFVGFQPIRTSEHMAAAGVFALLQAYAFLQYLRDRLTKQEFQTLFFLGVSLAAGAVFLSVIYLTYTGYIAPWSGRFYSLWDTGYAKIHIPIIASVSEHQPTTWVSFFFDLHILVCTFPAGLWFCIKNINDERVFVALYAISAVYFAGVMVRLMLTLTPVVCMLSAIAFSNVFEHYLGDDMKRENPPVEDSSDEDDKRNPGNLYDKAGKVRKHVTEQEKTEEGLGPNIKSIVTMLMLMLLMMFAVHCTWVTSNAYSSPSVVLASYNHDGTRNILDDFREAYFWLRQNTDEHARVMSWWDYGYQIAGMANRTTLVDNNTWNNSHIALVGKAMSSNESAAYKIMRSLDVDYVLVIFGGVIGYSGDDINKFLWMVRIAEGEHPKDIRESDYFTPQGEFRVDKAGSPTLLNCLMYKMSYYRFGEMQLDFRTPPGFDRTRNAEIGNKDIKFKHLEEAFTSEHWLVRIYKVKAPDNRETLDHKPRVTNIFPKQKYLSKKTAKRKRGYIKNKLVFKKGKKISKKTV
;
A
#
# COMPACT_ATOMS: atom_id res chain seq x y z
N MET A 1 7.71 21.89 24.17
CA MET A 1 6.68 21.08 24.87
C MET A 1 5.50 20.73 23.97
N CYS A 2 4.69 21.68 23.47
CA CYS A 2 3.53 21.36 22.62
C CYS A 2 3.90 20.54 21.37
N CYS A 3 5.00 20.89 20.69
CA CYS A 3 5.52 20.09 19.57
C CYS A 3 5.87 18.64 19.97
N CYS A 4 6.42 18.43 21.16
CA CYS A 4 6.74 17.09 21.67
C CYS A 4 5.48 16.26 21.95
N LEU A 5 4.43 16.89 22.48
CA LEU A 5 3.14 16.23 22.71
C LEU A 5 2.45 15.88 21.39
N SER A 6 2.51 16.79 20.40
CA SER A 6 2.01 16.52 19.05
C SER A 6 2.78 15.40 18.37
N TYR A 7 4.12 15.37 18.52
CA TYR A 7 4.94 14.28 18.03
C TYR A 7 4.62 12.95 18.71
N PHE A 8 4.42 12.93 20.03
CA PHE A 8 3.97 11.74 20.76
C PHE A 8 2.63 11.21 20.24
N TYR A 9 1.66 12.11 20.03
CA TYR A 9 0.39 11.75 19.42
C TYR A 9 0.58 11.15 18.01
N MET A 10 1.45 11.74 17.20
CA MET A 10 1.78 11.22 15.87
C MET A 10 2.42 9.82 15.92
N VAL A 11 3.34 9.57 16.85
CA VAL A 11 3.93 8.24 17.08
C VAL A 11 2.85 7.21 17.43
N SER A 12 1.86 7.60 18.23
CA SER A 12 0.74 6.72 18.60
C SER A 12 -0.24 6.46 17.45
N ALA A 13 -0.37 7.40 16.52
CA ALA A 13 -1.36 7.36 15.45
C ALA A 13 -0.86 6.66 14.18
N TRP A 14 0.39 6.91 13.75
CA TRP A 14 0.89 6.41 12.48
C TRP A 14 2.40 6.08 12.50
N GLY A 15 2.77 4.98 11.85
CA GLY A 15 4.16 4.55 11.67
C GLY A 15 5.03 5.51 10.84
N GLY A 16 4.46 6.55 10.24
CA GLY A 16 5.20 7.60 9.53
C GLY A 16 5.93 8.59 10.44
N TYR A 17 5.92 8.41 11.77
CA TYR A 17 6.72 9.21 12.70
C TYR A 17 8.23 9.16 12.37
N VAL A 18 8.70 8.07 11.76
CA VAL A 18 10.07 7.90 11.27
C VAL A 18 10.45 8.97 10.23
N PHE A 19 9.48 9.44 9.43
CA PHE A 19 9.72 10.53 8.49
C PHE A 19 9.98 11.86 9.21
N ILE A 20 9.19 12.18 10.25
CA ILE A 20 9.32 13.42 11.02
C ILE A 20 10.65 13.46 11.77
N ILE A 21 10.99 12.37 12.46
CA ILE A 21 12.20 12.29 13.28
C ILE A 21 13.48 12.28 12.43
N ASN A 22 13.40 12.03 11.13
CA ASN A 22 14.52 12.18 10.19
C ASN A 22 14.55 13.55 9.50
N LEU A 23 13.38 14.14 9.21
CA LEU A 23 13.29 15.45 8.57
C LEU A 23 13.70 16.60 9.50
N ILE A 24 13.35 16.56 10.80
CA ILE A 24 13.72 17.61 11.77
C ILE A 24 15.26 17.69 11.96
N PRO A 25 15.98 16.57 12.23
CA PRO A 25 17.44 16.60 12.29
C PRO A 25 18.08 17.05 10.97
N LEU A 26 17.53 16.63 9.82
CA LEU A 26 18.03 17.06 8.52
C LEU A 26 17.94 18.59 8.37
N HIS A 27 16.82 19.20 8.77
CA HIS A 27 16.66 20.65 8.78
C HIS A 27 17.68 21.35 9.69
N VAL A 28 17.85 20.86 10.92
CA VAL A 28 18.82 21.43 11.87
C VAL A 28 20.25 21.29 11.32
N PHE A 29 20.59 20.15 10.74
CA PHE A 29 21.89 19.90 10.14
C PHE A 29 22.18 20.85 8.96
N VAL A 30 21.22 21.06 8.08
CA VAL A 30 21.37 22.01 6.96
C VAL A 30 21.50 23.46 7.47
N LEU A 31 20.78 23.84 8.52
CA LEU A 31 20.97 25.17 9.15
C LEU A 31 22.39 25.35 9.71
N LEU A 32 22.99 24.29 10.27
CA LEU A 32 24.39 24.32 10.71
C LEU A 32 25.35 24.51 9.52
N LEU A 33 25.11 23.83 8.39
CA LEU A 33 25.93 23.97 7.18
C LEU A 33 25.80 25.37 6.55
N MET A 34 24.61 25.96 6.58
CA MET A 34 24.37 27.34 6.12
C MET A 34 24.90 28.41 7.08
N GLN A 35 25.61 28.02 8.15
CA GLN A 35 26.14 28.91 9.20
C GLN A 35 25.05 29.74 9.91
N ARG A 36 23.78 29.30 9.87
CA ARG A 36 22.63 29.95 10.50
C ARG A 36 22.31 29.37 11.88
N TYR A 37 23.36 29.08 12.66
CA TYR A 37 23.17 28.63 14.03
C TYR A 37 22.69 29.77 14.93
N SER A 38 21.60 29.52 15.66
CA SER A 38 21.06 30.44 16.66
C SER A 38 20.75 29.70 17.96
N LYS A 39 20.82 30.42 19.11
CA LYS A 39 20.44 29.85 20.41
C LYS A 39 18.99 29.32 20.44
N ARG A 40 18.11 29.92 19.62
CA ARG A 40 16.72 29.47 19.40
C ARG A 40 16.65 28.03 18.86
N VAL A 41 17.49 27.69 17.87
CA VAL A 41 17.55 26.35 17.27
C VAL A 41 18.01 25.32 18.30
N TYR A 42 19.02 25.67 19.10
CA TYR A 42 19.50 24.81 20.19
C TYR A 42 18.42 24.48 21.21
N ILE A 43 17.74 25.49 21.75
CA ILE A 43 16.69 25.31 22.77
C ILE A 43 15.53 24.48 22.19
N ALA A 44 15.12 24.76 20.95
CA ALA A 44 14.03 24.05 20.30
C ALA A 44 14.36 22.57 20.06
N TYR A 45 15.47 22.27 19.38
CA TYR A 45 15.80 20.90 18.98
C TYR A 45 16.23 20.03 20.16
N SER A 46 17.04 20.56 21.08
CA SER A 46 17.49 19.80 22.26
C SER A 46 16.31 19.38 23.14
N THR A 47 15.38 20.32 23.41
CA THR A 47 14.17 20.03 24.18
C THR A 47 13.24 19.07 23.43
N PHE A 48 13.09 19.25 22.11
CA PHE A 48 12.30 18.37 21.27
C PHE A 48 12.81 16.93 21.31
N TYR A 49 14.11 16.72 21.12
CA TYR A 49 14.72 15.40 21.07
C TYR A 49 14.56 14.65 22.39
N ILE A 50 14.92 15.27 23.53
CA ILE A 50 14.87 14.59 24.84
C ILE A 50 13.43 14.22 25.22
N VAL A 51 12.51 15.18 25.14
CA VAL A 51 11.11 14.96 25.53
C VAL A 51 10.38 14.07 24.51
N GLY A 52 10.66 14.24 23.22
CA GLY A 52 10.09 13.41 22.16
C GLY A 52 10.55 11.96 22.23
N LEU A 53 11.82 11.73 22.57
CA LEU A 53 12.40 10.39 22.70
C LEU A 53 11.75 9.61 23.85
N ILE A 54 11.68 10.19 25.05
CA ILE A 54 11.09 9.51 26.22
C ILE A 54 9.59 9.23 26.04
N LEU A 55 8.86 10.15 25.38
CA LEU A 55 7.45 9.96 25.07
C LEU A 55 7.24 8.87 24.02
N SER A 56 8.04 8.86 22.96
CA SER A 56 7.97 7.84 21.90
C SER A 56 8.13 6.41 22.45
N MET A 57 9.03 6.23 23.42
CA MET A 57 9.27 4.93 24.07
C MET A 57 8.09 4.40 24.89
N GLN A 58 7.12 5.24 25.25
CA GLN A 58 5.95 4.80 26.03
C GLN A 58 4.97 3.95 25.20
N ILE A 59 5.03 4.03 23.87
CA ILE A 59 4.13 3.27 23.00
C ILE A 59 4.62 1.81 22.91
N PRO A 60 3.82 0.80 23.31
CA PRO A 60 4.28 -0.59 23.39
C PRO A 60 4.80 -1.17 22.07
N PHE A 61 4.20 -0.76 20.94
CA PHE A 61 4.64 -1.19 19.61
C PHE A 61 6.03 -0.66 19.25
N VAL A 62 6.39 0.53 19.74
CA VAL A 62 7.67 1.19 19.49
C VAL A 62 8.72 0.71 20.49
N GLY A 63 8.40 0.71 21.78
CA GLY A 63 9.28 0.27 22.86
C GLY A 63 10.68 0.89 22.76
N PHE A 64 11.71 0.05 22.62
CA PHE A 64 13.11 0.48 22.52
C PHE A 64 13.64 0.63 21.08
N GLN A 65 12.77 0.68 20.07
CA GLN A 65 13.19 0.94 18.69
C GLN A 65 13.96 2.28 18.55
N PRO A 66 13.58 3.40 19.20
CA PRO A 66 14.27 4.68 19.02
C PRO A 66 15.75 4.70 19.43
N ILE A 67 16.22 3.71 20.19
CA ILE A 67 17.65 3.52 20.53
C ILE A 67 18.29 2.46 19.64
N ARG A 68 17.59 1.34 19.41
CA ARG A 68 18.19 0.15 18.80
C ARG A 68 18.15 0.16 17.27
N THR A 69 17.27 0.93 16.63
CA THR A 69 17.14 0.91 15.16
C THR A 69 17.96 2.02 14.51
N SER A 70 18.58 1.70 13.37
CA SER A 70 19.36 2.68 12.59
C SER A 70 18.55 3.88 12.07
N GLU A 71 17.22 3.76 12.02
CA GLU A 71 16.29 4.77 11.51
C GLU A 71 16.24 6.04 12.37
N HIS A 72 16.58 5.94 13.65
CA HIS A 72 16.52 7.06 14.61
C HIS A 72 17.89 7.69 14.88
N MET A 73 18.96 7.12 14.32
CA MET A 73 20.33 7.52 14.61
C MET A 73 20.68 8.91 14.06
N ALA A 74 19.98 9.37 13.02
CA ALA A 74 20.14 10.73 12.53
C ALA A 74 19.80 11.77 13.62
N ALA A 75 18.76 11.52 14.42
CA ALA A 75 18.37 12.42 15.50
C ALA A 75 19.41 12.43 16.64
N ALA A 76 19.89 11.26 17.05
CA ALA A 76 20.96 11.16 18.06
C ALA A 76 22.26 11.83 17.58
N GLY A 77 22.63 11.62 16.31
CA GLY A 77 23.84 12.16 15.73
C GLY A 77 23.82 13.69 15.63
N VAL A 78 22.72 14.27 15.14
CA VAL A 78 22.56 15.73 15.08
C VAL A 78 22.45 16.33 16.48
N PHE A 79 21.83 15.63 17.43
CA PHE A 79 21.82 16.07 18.84
C PHE A 79 23.22 16.18 19.41
N ALA A 80 24.05 15.13 19.29
CA ALA A 80 25.44 15.15 19.76
C ALA A 80 26.27 16.25 19.06
N LEU A 81 26.12 16.39 17.74
CA LEU A 81 26.80 17.43 16.96
C LEU A 81 26.39 18.84 17.42
N LEU A 82 25.10 19.06 17.69
CA LEU A 82 24.58 20.35 18.12
C LEU A 82 25.10 20.74 19.51
N GLN A 83 25.24 19.77 20.43
CA GLN A 83 25.85 19.99 21.74
C GLN A 83 27.32 20.42 21.61
N ALA A 84 28.11 19.70 20.81
CA ALA A 84 29.50 20.05 20.54
C ALA A 84 29.64 21.43 19.89
N TYR A 85 28.81 21.71 18.87
CA TYR A 85 28.80 22.99 18.16
C TYR A 85 28.47 24.16 19.12
N ALA A 86 27.44 24.01 19.95
CA ALA A 86 27.03 25.04 20.90
C ALA A 86 28.10 25.34 21.95
N PHE A 87 28.79 24.31 22.43
CA PHE A 87 29.89 24.44 23.39
C PHE A 87 31.12 25.12 22.77
N LEU A 88 31.54 24.69 21.58
CA LEU A 88 32.65 25.31 20.85
C LEU A 88 32.34 26.77 20.50
N GLN A 89 31.09 27.07 20.15
CA GLN A 89 30.63 28.43 19.88
C GLN A 89 30.73 29.30 21.15
N TYR A 90 30.34 28.77 22.30
CA TYR A 90 30.44 29.47 23.58
C TYR A 90 31.91 29.77 23.96
N LEU A 91 32.81 28.81 23.75
CA LEU A 91 34.26 29.04 23.96
C LEU A 91 34.80 30.11 23.00
N ARG A 92 34.39 30.07 21.73
CA ARG A 92 34.78 31.06 20.72
C ARG A 92 34.36 32.49 21.10
N ASP A 93 33.21 32.64 21.74
CA ASP A 93 32.72 33.96 22.16
C ASP A 93 33.46 34.50 23.41
N ARG A 94 34.13 33.63 24.18
CA ARG A 94 34.88 33.98 25.41
C ARG A 94 36.39 34.14 25.21
N LEU A 95 36.95 33.55 24.16
CA LEU A 95 38.39 33.57 23.87
C LEU A 95 38.73 34.50 22.69
N THR A 96 40.01 34.85 22.56
CA THR A 96 40.53 35.73 21.51
C THR A 96 40.33 35.12 20.12
N LYS A 97 39.66 35.84 19.20
CA LYS A 97 39.26 35.34 17.86
C LYS A 97 40.41 34.86 16.97
N GLN A 98 41.61 35.43 17.15
CA GLN A 98 42.72 35.29 16.20
C GLN A 98 43.35 33.89 16.20
N GLU A 99 43.30 33.17 17.33
CA GLU A 99 43.89 31.82 17.47
C GLU A 99 42.82 30.71 17.42
N PHE A 100 41.57 31.03 17.79
CA PHE A 100 40.52 30.01 17.98
C PHE A 100 39.64 29.75 16.75
N GLN A 101 39.73 30.53 15.68
CA GLN A 101 38.90 30.31 14.49
C GLN A 101 39.24 28.97 13.80
N THR A 102 40.52 28.64 13.68
CA THR A 102 41.00 27.37 13.09
C THR A 102 40.66 26.18 13.98
N LEU A 103 40.84 26.32 15.29
CA LEU A 103 40.47 25.30 16.29
C LEU A 103 38.96 25.04 16.33
N PHE A 104 38.14 26.07 16.09
CA PHE A 104 36.69 25.93 16.04
C PHE A 104 36.24 25.08 14.84
N PHE A 105 36.70 25.40 13.63
CA PHE A 105 36.33 24.62 12.43
C PHE A 105 36.86 23.19 12.51
N LEU A 106 38.09 23.01 12.99
CA LEU A 106 38.67 21.68 13.20
C LEU A 106 37.89 20.89 14.27
N GLY A 107 37.54 21.52 15.39
CA GLY A 107 36.79 20.89 16.48
C GLY A 107 35.39 20.46 16.06
N VAL A 108 34.66 21.29 15.31
CA VAL A 108 33.34 20.93 14.78
C VAL A 108 33.45 19.78 13.78
N SER A 109 34.44 19.82 12.89
CA SER A 109 34.68 18.76 11.90
C SER A 109 35.06 17.43 12.56
N LEU A 110 35.93 17.45 13.57
CA LEU A 110 36.31 16.27 14.35
C LEU A 110 35.12 15.70 15.14
N ALA A 111 34.29 16.55 15.74
CA ALA A 111 33.09 16.10 16.44
C ALA A 111 32.10 15.43 15.48
N ALA A 112 31.87 16.01 14.30
CA ALA A 112 31.02 15.41 13.27
C ALA A 112 31.58 14.06 12.78
N GLY A 113 32.89 13.98 12.53
CA GLY A 113 33.56 12.75 12.13
C GLY A 113 33.50 11.66 13.20
N ALA A 114 33.71 12.01 14.46
CA ALA A 114 33.62 11.08 15.59
C ALA A 114 32.20 10.52 15.77
N VAL A 115 31.18 11.36 15.66
CA VAL A 115 29.77 10.93 15.71
C VAL A 115 29.46 9.96 14.57
N PHE A 116 29.89 10.29 13.34
CA PHE A 116 29.66 9.44 12.18
C PHE A 116 30.33 8.07 12.30
N LEU A 117 31.60 8.04 12.70
CA LEU A 117 32.34 6.79 12.93
C LEU A 117 31.73 5.95 14.06
N SER A 118 31.26 6.60 15.13
CA SER A 118 30.58 5.91 16.23
C SER A 118 29.29 5.22 15.77
N VAL A 119 28.46 5.91 14.99
CA VAL A 119 27.21 5.32 14.45
C VAL A 119 27.52 4.13 13.53
N ILE A 120 28.51 4.25 12.65
CA ILE A 120 28.93 3.15 11.76
C ILE A 120 29.42 1.96 12.58
N TYR A 121 30.32 2.19 13.54
CA TYR A 121 30.89 1.14 14.37
C TYR A 121 29.80 0.39 15.16
N LEU A 122 28.90 1.12 15.83
CA LEU A 122 27.80 0.52 16.60
C LEU A 122 26.82 -0.27 15.73
N THR A 123 26.57 0.18 14.49
CA THR A 123 25.72 -0.53 13.54
C THR A 123 26.42 -1.78 13.00
N TYR A 124 27.71 -1.69 12.67
CA TYR A 124 28.48 -2.82 12.15
C TYR A 124 28.73 -3.92 13.20
N THR A 125 28.98 -3.54 14.46
CA THR A 125 29.12 -4.48 15.57
C THR A 125 27.79 -5.13 15.98
N GLY A 126 26.65 -4.64 15.47
CA GLY A 126 25.34 -5.22 15.70
C GLY A 126 24.66 -4.80 17.01
N TYR A 127 25.21 -3.81 17.73
CA TYR A 127 24.50 -3.20 18.87
C TYR A 127 23.26 -2.42 18.40
N ILE A 128 23.36 -1.80 17.23
CA ILE A 128 22.24 -1.15 16.53
C ILE A 128 21.80 -2.07 15.40
N ALA A 129 20.50 -2.39 15.38
CA ALA A 129 19.88 -3.14 14.31
C ALA A 129 19.90 -2.34 12.99
N PRO A 130 20.18 -2.99 11.85
CA PRO A 130 20.16 -2.35 10.55
C PRO A 130 18.75 -1.89 10.16
N TRP A 131 18.66 -1.19 9.03
CA TRP A 131 17.41 -0.72 8.46
C TRP A 131 16.41 -1.86 8.24
N SER A 132 15.14 -1.62 8.57
CA SER A 132 14.07 -2.56 8.29
C SER A 132 13.88 -2.70 6.78
N GLY A 133 13.55 -3.91 6.30
CA GLY A 133 13.44 -4.20 4.86
C GLY A 133 12.48 -3.26 4.10
N ARG A 134 11.39 -2.82 4.74
CA ARG A 134 10.42 -1.86 4.16
C ARG A 134 10.99 -0.45 3.96
N PHE A 135 11.85 0.02 4.87
CA PHE A 135 12.51 1.31 4.70
C PHE A 135 13.71 1.21 3.77
N TYR A 136 14.42 0.09 3.81
CA TYR A 136 15.54 -0.17 2.93
C TYR A 136 15.12 -0.26 1.45
N SER A 137 13.93 -0.79 1.15
CA SER A 137 13.39 -0.84 -0.21
C SER A 137 13.10 0.54 -0.83
N LEU A 138 13.03 1.61 -0.02
CA LEU A 138 12.92 2.98 -0.53
C LEU A 138 14.26 3.52 -1.03
N TRP A 139 15.36 2.95 -0.56
CA TRP A 139 16.72 3.29 -1.01
C TRP A 139 17.18 2.36 -2.14
N ASP A 140 17.09 1.04 -1.92
CA ASP A 140 17.34 0.02 -2.93
C ASP A 140 16.02 -0.53 -3.49
N THR A 141 15.60 0.02 -4.62
CA THR A 141 14.33 -0.32 -5.27
C THR A 141 14.29 -1.75 -5.84
N GLY A 142 15.44 -2.43 -5.97
CA GLY A 142 15.54 -3.81 -6.43
C GLY A 142 15.41 -4.84 -5.30
N TYR A 143 15.76 -4.46 -4.06
CA TYR A 143 15.89 -5.38 -2.93
C TYR A 143 14.59 -6.15 -2.62
N ALA A 144 13.46 -5.44 -2.57
CA ALA A 144 12.17 -6.04 -2.20
C ALA A 144 11.75 -7.15 -3.17
N LYS A 145 11.94 -6.95 -4.48
CA LYS A 145 11.51 -7.92 -5.50
C LYS A 145 12.33 -9.21 -5.47
N ILE A 146 13.60 -9.13 -5.06
CA ILE A 146 14.53 -10.26 -5.06
C ILE A 146 14.45 -11.03 -3.73
N HIS A 147 14.48 -10.34 -2.60
CA HIS A 147 14.68 -10.98 -1.29
C HIS A 147 13.40 -11.14 -0.48
N ILE A 148 12.41 -10.25 -0.63
CA ILE A 148 11.18 -10.28 0.17
C ILE A 148 9.97 -10.03 -0.74
N PRO A 149 9.51 -11.06 -1.49
CA PRO A 149 8.46 -10.91 -2.50
C PRO A 149 7.13 -10.42 -1.91
N ILE A 150 6.89 -10.60 -0.61
CA ILE A 150 5.71 -10.08 0.10
C ILE A 150 5.63 -8.55 -0.02
N ILE A 151 6.75 -7.83 0.16
CA ILE A 151 6.77 -6.36 0.05
C ILE A 151 6.47 -5.93 -1.38
N ALA A 152 7.05 -6.60 -2.39
CA ALA A 152 6.82 -6.26 -3.79
C ALA A 152 5.41 -6.65 -4.29
N SER A 153 4.72 -7.58 -3.60
CA SER A 153 3.39 -8.06 -4.00
C SER A 153 2.27 -7.03 -3.76
N VAL A 154 2.48 -6.08 -2.83
CA VAL A 154 1.50 -5.03 -2.54
C VAL A 154 1.53 -3.98 -3.64
N SER A 155 0.38 -3.74 -4.28
CA SER A 155 0.26 -2.76 -5.37
C SER A 155 0.66 -1.34 -4.96
N GLU A 156 0.44 -0.97 -3.70
CA GLU A 156 0.83 0.32 -3.13
C GLU A 156 2.35 0.58 -3.10
N HIS A 157 3.15 -0.49 -3.16
CA HIS A 157 4.62 -0.42 -3.11
C HIS A 157 5.27 -0.23 -4.49
N GLN A 158 4.46 -0.13 -5.55
CA GLN A 158 4.94 0.14 -6.90
C GLN A 158 5.31 1.63 -7.07
N PRO A 159 6.17 1.96 -8.06
CA PRO A 159 6.48 3.34 -8.39
C PRO A 159 5.29 4.07 -9.03
N THR A 160 5.21 5.38 -8.81
CA THR A 160 4.20 6.25 -9.43
C THR A 160 4.57 6.66 -10.84
N THR A 161 3.61 6.65 -11.76
CA THR A 161 3.78 7.27 -13.07
C THR A 161 3.41 8.75 -13.03
N TRP A 162 3.86 9.55 -14.01
CA TRP A 162 3.51 10.97 -14.12
C TRP A 162 2.00 11.21 -14.25
N VAL A 163 1.26 10.22 -14.80
CA VAL A 163 -0.19 10.26 -14.91
C VAL A 163 -0.82 10.38 -13.54
N SER A 164 -0.34 9.61 -12.54
CA SER A 164 -0.84 9.68 -11.16
C SER A 164 -0.53 11.04 -10.52
N PHE A 165 0.66 11.61 -10.73
CA PHE A 165 0.97 12.96 -10.26
C PHE A 165 0.00 14.01 -10.81
N PHE A 166 -0.34 13.95 -12.10
CA PHE A 166 -1.29 14.90 -12.68
C PHE A 166 -2.74 14.61 -12.28
N PHE A 167 -3.11 13.34 -12.20
CA PHE A 167 -4.46 12.90 -11.84
C PHE A 167 -4.83 13.25 -10.40
N ASP A 168 -3.87 13.25 -9.48
CA ASP A 168 -4.13 13.59 -8.09
C ASP A 168 -3.95 15.10 -7.81
N LEU A 169 -3.04 15.77 -8.55
CA LEU A 169 -2.56 17.14 -8.22
C LEU A 169 -2.75 18.18 -9.33
N HIS A 170 -3.55 17.90 -10.37
CA HIS A 170 -4.01 18.81 -11.45
C HIS A 170 -3.11 20.05 -11.72
N ILE A 171 -3.51 21.26 -11.29
CA ILE A 171 -2.72 22.50 -11.48
C ILE A 171 -1.59 22.68 -10.45
N LEU A 172 -1.67 21.99 -9.31
CA LEU A 172 -0.72 22.15 -8.21
C LEU A 172 0.65 21.60 -8.60
N VAL A 173 0.70 20.50 -9.35
CA VAL A 173 1.98 19.92 -9.82
C VAL A 173 2.78 20.88 -10.70
N CYS A 174 2.11 21.74 -11.47
CA CYS A 174 2.74 22.73 -12.35
C CYS A 174 3.22 23.97 -11.58
N THR A 175 2.48 24.39 -10.55
CA THR A 175 2.77 25.62 -9.78
C THR A 175 3.66 25.37 -8.56
N PHE A 176 3.76 24.12 -8.10
CA PHE A 176 4.63 23.68 -7.01
C PHE A 176 6.10 24.11 -7.20
N PRO A 177 6.75 23.89 -8.37
CA PRO A 177 8.17 24.26 -8.54
C PRO A 177 8.38 25.78 -8.49
N ALA A 178 7.41 26.55 -8.98
CA ALA A 178 7.44 28.01 -8.88
C ALA A 178 7.36 28.48 -7.42
N GLY A 179 6.48 27.86 -6.62
CA GLY A 179 6.39 28.10 -5.18
C GLY A 179 7.68 27.78 -4.44
N LEU A 180 8.31 26.64 -4.80
CA LEU A 180 9.61 26.25 -4.27
C LEU A 180 10.69 27.29 -4.61
N TRP A 181 10.69 27.80 -5.83
CA TRP A 181 11.63 28.83 -6.27
C TRP A 181 11.46 30.14 -5.47
N PHE A 182 10.23 30.60 -5.23
CA PHE A 182 9.97 31.76 -4.36
C PHE A 182 10.41 31.52 -2.91
N CYS A 183 10.26 30.29 -2.42
CA CYS A 183 10.73 29.90 -1.09
C CYS A 183 12.26 29.98 -0.97
N ILE A 184 12.97 29.55 -2.02
CA ILE A 184 14.43 29.60 -2.10
C ILE A 184 14.95 31.03 -2.30
N LYS A 185 14.27 31.87 -3.07
CA LYS A 185 14.71 33.25 -3.34
C LYS A 185 14.81 34.07 -2.05
N ASN A 186 13.83 33.93 -1.16
CA ASN A 186 13.80 34.62 0.12
C ASN A 186 14.10 33.62 1.24
N ILE A 187 15.37 33.29 1.49
CA ILE A 187 15.75 32.32 2.53
C ILE A 187 15.43 32.84 3.93
N ASN A 188 14.67 32.04 4.67
CA ASN A 188 14.52 32.14 6.13
C ASN A 188 14.66 30.76 6.78
N ASP A 189 14.86 30.72 8.10
CA ASP A 189 15.11 29.50 8.86
C ASP A 189 13.97 28.46 8.66
N GLU A 190 12.72 28.92 8.62
CA GLU A 190 11.55 28.07 8.36
C GLU A 190 11.38 27.68 6.87
N ARG A 191 11.84 28.51 5.94
CA ARG A 191 11.73 28.23 4.49
C ARG A 191 12.69 27.13 4.06
N VAL A 192 13.84 27.02 4.73
CA VAL A 192 14.76 25.89 4.56
C VAL A 192 14.07 24.57 4.93
N PHE A 193 13.25 24.56 6.00
CA PHE A 193 12.47 23.36 6.37
C PHE A 193 11.49 22.97 5.27
N VAL A 194 10.74 23.93 4.73
CA VAL A 194 9.77 23.67 3.65
C VAL A 194 10.46 23.16 2.39
N ALA A 195 11.61 23.73 2.01
CA ALA A 195 12.37 23.29 0.84
C ALA A 195 12.88 21.84 0.99
N LEU A 196 13.43 21.48 2.16
CA LEU A 196 13.88 20.11 2.44
C LEU A 196 12.72 19.12 2.47
N TYR A 197 11.60 19.51 3.07
CA TYR A 197 10.38 18.70 3.07
C TYR A 197 9.91 18.43 1.65
N ALA A 198 9.84 19.46 0.80
CA ALA A 198 9.40 19.32 -0.58
C ALA A 198 10.29 18.36 -1.38
N ILE A 199 11.62 18.55 -1.32
CA ILE A 199 12.57 17.71 -2.06
C ILE A 199 12.50 16.25 -1.57
N SER A 200 12.47 16.04 -0.26
CA SER A 200 12.39 14.70 0.32
C SER A 200 11.06 14.00 -0.02
N ALA A 201 9.93 14.70 0.10
CA ALA A 201 8.62 14.15 -0.19
C ALA A 201 8.43 13.82 -1.68
N VAL A 202 8.94 14.66 -2.60
CA VAL A 202 8.89 14.39 -4.05
C VAL A 202 9.67 13.11 -4.40
N TYR A 203 10.87 12.94 -3.83
CA TYR A 203 11.65 11.72 -4.03
C TYR A 203 10.90 10.47 -3.55
N PHE A 204 10.39 10.49 -2.32
CA PHE A 204 9.69 9.34 -1.74
C PHE A 204 8.37 9.01 -2.45
N ALA A 205 7.62 10.03 -2.87
CA ALA A 205 6.41 9.83 -3.66
C ALA A 205 6.73 9.23 -5.04
N GLY A 206 7.84 9.63 -5.66
CA GLY A 206 8.29 9.08 -6.95
C GLY A 206 8.62 7.59 -6.90
N VAL A 207 9.12 7.11 -5.76
CA VAL A 207 9.48 5.69 -5.56
C VAL A 207 8.28 4.82 -5.19
N MET A 208 7.26 5.37 -4.52
CA MET A 208 6.16 4.58 -3.96
C MET A 208 4.81 5.33 -3.97
N VAL A 209 3.78 4.73 -4.58
CA VAL A 209 2.43 5.32 -4.69
C VAL A 209 1.86 5.74 -3.34
N ARG A 210 1.99 4.91 -2.30
CA ARG A 210 1.45 5.21 -0.97
C ARG A 210 1.99 6.51 -0.37
N LEU A 211 3.24 6.87 -0.66
CA LEU A 211 3.90 8.05 -0.07
C LEU A 211 3.45 9.36 -0.72
N MET A 212 2.65 9.29 -1.79
CA MET A 212 2.02 10.45 -2.40
C MET A 212 1.13 11.24 -1.41
N LEU A 213 0.48 10.54 -0.48
CA LEU A 213 -0.30 11.17 0.60
C LEU A 213 0.55 12.13 1.46
N THR A 214 1.83 11.82 1.67
CA THR A 214 2.74 12.68 2.44
C THR A 214 3.32 13.84 1.62
N LEU A 215 3.23 13.78 0.30
CA LEU A 215 3.64 14.86 -0.60
C LEU A 215 2.56 15.93 -0.75
N THR A 216 1.28 15.54 -0.76
CA THR A 216 0.15 16.45 -1.01
C THR A 216 0.18 17.71 -0.14
N PRO A 217 0.43 17.66 1.18
CA PRO A 217 0.42 18.87 2.02
C PRO A 217 1.44 19.93 1.59
N VAL A 218 2.68 19.54 1.28
CA VAL A 218 3.73 20.49 0.89
C VAL A 218 3.49 21.05 -0.51
N VAL A 219 2.91 20.27 -1.41
CA VAL A 219 2.49 20.74 -2.74
C VAL A 219 1.40 21.80 -2.61
N CYS A 220 0.40 21.57 -1.77
CA CYS A 220 -0.65 22.57 -1.49
C CYS A 220 -0.05 23.87 -0.92
N MET A 221 0.85 23.77 0.06
CA MET A 221 1.50 24.94 0.66
C MET A 221 2.32 25.74 -0.36
N LEU A 222 3.17 25.07 -1.15
CA LEU A 222 4.02 25.73 -2.13
C LEU A 222 3.23 26.32 -3.29
N SER A 223 2.23 25.60 -3.80
CA SER A 223 1.32 26.11 -4.81
C SER A 223 0.52 27.31 -4.29
N ALA A 224 0.04 27.27 -3.04
CA ALA A 224 -0.62 28.41 -2.40
C ALA A 224 0.29 29.64 -2.29
N ILE A 225 1.57 29.46 -1.94
CA ILE A 225 2.55 30.56 -1.96
C ILE A 225 2.69 31.14 -3.37
N ALA A 226 2.78 30.29 -4.39
CA ALA A 226 2.89 30.74 -5.78
C ALA A 226 1.67 31.55 -6.22
N PHE A 227 0.45 31.03 -6.01
CA PHE A 227 -0.80 31.73 -6.34
C PHE A 227 -0.96 33.02 -5.52
N SER A 228 -0.66 32.98 -4.23
CA SER A 228 -0.73 34.16 -3.36
C SER A 228 0.21 35.26 -3.84
N ASN A 229 1.42 34.93 -4.27
CA ASN A 229 2.39 35.91 -4.75
C ASN A 229 1.90 36.56 -6.06
N VAL A 230 1.28 35.78 -6.94
CA VAL A 230 0.62 36.31 -8.16
C VAL A 230 -0.53 37.25 -7.76
N PHE A 231 -1.43 36.84 -6.87
CA PHE A 231 -2.51 37.71 -6.42
C PHE A 231 -2.01 38.97 -5.71
N GLU A 232 -0.95 38.90 -4.90
CA GLU A 232 -0.37 40.07 -4.24
C GLU A 232 0.13 41.11 -5.25
N HIS A 233 0.81 40.68 -6.32
CA HIS A 233 1.34 41.58 -7.34
C HIS A 233 0.26 42.17 -8.28
N TYR A 234 -0.77 41.39 -8.62
CA TYR A 234 -1.75 41.80 -9.65
C TYR A 234 -3.07 42.33 -9.09
N LEU A 235 -3.46 41.97 -7.86
CA LEU A 235 -4.70 42.41 -7.20
C LEU A 235 -4.47 43.63 -6.27
N GLY A 236 -3.28 43.74 -5.67
CA GLY A 236 -2.99 44.69 -4.58
C GLY A 236 -2.80 46.17 -4.95
N ASP A 237 -2.78 46.50 -6.25
CA ASP A 237 -2.59 47.89 -6.70
C ASP A 237 -3.89 48.73 -6.70
N ASP A 238 -5.06 48.08 -6.69
CA ASP A 238 -6.34 48.80 -6.67
C ASP A 238 -6.76 49.20 -5.24
N MET A 239 -6.50 48.35 -4.22
CA MET A 239 -6.81 48.71 -2.82
C MET A 239 -5.87 49.77 -2.22
N LYS A 240 -4.61 49.87 -2.69
CA LYS A 240 -3.70 50.94 -2.23
C LYS A 240 -4.07 52.32 -2.79
N ARG A 241 -4.89 52.39 -3.85
CA ARG A 241 -5.40 53.64 -4.41
C ARG A 241 -6.62 54.19 -3.65
N GLU A 242 -7.29 53.37 -2.83
CA GLU A 242 -8.50 53.77 -2.09
C GLU A 242 -8.25 54.28 -0.67
N ASN A 243 -7.01 54.25 -0.17
CA ASN A 243 -6.66 54.93 1.09
C ASN A 243 -6.11 56.33 0.78
N PRO A 244 -6.91 57.42 0.85
CA PRO A 244 -6.35 58.76 0.85
C PRO A 244 -5.46 58.95 2.10
N PRO A 245 -4.39 59.77 2.03
CA PRO A 245 -3.58 60.08 3.20
C PRO A 245 -4.47 60.74 4.25
N VAL A 246 -4.36 60.25 5.49
CA VAL A 246 -4.98 60.84 6.67
C VAL A 246 -4.59 62.32 6.71
N GLU A 247 -5.56 63.21 6.44
CA GLU A 247 -5.43 64.64 6.75
C GLU A 247 -5.34 64.78 8.26
N ASP A 248 -4.21 65.35 8.73
CA ASP A 248 -4.04 65.84 10.08
C ASP A 248 -5.16 66.84 10.40
N SER A 249 -6.12 66.42 11.22
CA SER A 249 -7.04 67.33 11.91
C SER A 249 -6.43 67.70 13.25
N SER A 250 -5.72 68.84 13.26
CA SER A 250 -5.47 69.59 14.48
C SER A 250 -6.34 70.84 14.44
N ASP A 251 -7.36 70.86 15.31
CA ASP A 251 -8.08 72.06 15.69
C ASP A 251 -7.11 73.00 16.42
N GLU A 252 -6.99 74.25 15.96
CA GLU A 252 -6.95 75.42 16.85
C GLU A 252 -7.21 76.72 16.05
N ASP A 253 -8.25 77.44 16.48
CA ASP A 253 -8.60 78.82 16.10
C ASP A 253 -7.47 79.82 16.41
N ASP A 254 -7.11 80.73 15.48
CA ASP A 254 -7.35 82.18 15.65
C ASP A 254 -6.82 83.07 14.49
N LYS A 255 -7.72 83.95 14.01
CA LYS A 255 -7.55 85.34 13.46
C LYS A 255 -6.43 85.74 12.48
N ARG A 256 -6.89 86.19 11.29
CA ARG A 256 -6.61 87.47 10.57
C ARG A 256 -5.21 88.12 10.73
N ASN A 257 -4.40 88.17 9.67
CA ASN A 257 -4.29 89.23 8.64
C ASN A 257 -2.92 89.17 7.90
N PRO A 258 -2.81 89.70 6.66
CA PRO A 258 -1.68 89.50 5.76
C PRO A 258 -0.64 90.64 5.82
N GLY A 259 0.60 90.35 5.42
CA GLY A 259 1.62 91.41 5.35
C GLY A 259 2.98 90.95 4.83
N ASN A 260 3.09 90.94 3.50
CA ASN A 260 4.18 91.58 2.75
C ASN A 260 5.64 91.05 2.79
N LEU A 261 6.15 90.98 1.55
CA LEU A 261 7.45 91.47 1.06
C LEU A 261 8.64 90.49 0.91
N TYR A 262 8.83 90.09 -0.36
CA TYR A 262 10.05 90.19 -1.18
C TYR A 262 11.36 89.46 -0.79
N ASP A 263 11.79 88.62 -1.73
CA ASP A 263 13.11 88.57 -2.38
C ASP A 263 14.39 88.27 -1.57
N LYS A 264 14.96 87.08 -1.83
CA LYS A 264 16.18 86.87 -2.65
C LYS A 264 16.70 85.44 -2.42
N ALA A 265 16.63 84.58 -3.43
CA ALA A 265 17.63 84.40 -4.49
C ALA A 265 18.86 83.56 -4.06
N GLY A 266 18.82 82.29 -4.47
CA GLY A 266 19.81 81.77 -5.42
C GLY A 266 21.06 81.07 -4.87
N LYS A 267 21.06 79.73 -4.97
CA LYS A 267 22.10 78.84 -5.56
C LYS A 267 21.77 77.39 -5.17
N VAL A 268 21.04 76.59 -5.96
CA VAL A 268 21.42 75.89 -7.22
C VAL A 268 22.69 75.03 -7.06
N ARG A 269 22.53 73.76 -6.70
CA ARG A 269 22.55 72.55 -7.57
C ARG A 269 22.90 71.33 -6.72
N LYS A 270 21.92 70.45 -6.48
CA LYS A 270 22.20 69.04 -6.21
C LYS A 270 21.61 68.24 -7.36
N HIS A 271 22.49 67.53 -8.05
CA HIS A 271 22.21 66.60 -9.13
C HIS A 271 21.04 65.70 -8.71
N VAL A 272 19.97 65.71 -9.51
CA VAL A 272 18.96 64.64 -9.52
C VAL A 272 19.68 63.44 -10.13
N THR A 273 20.21 62.58 -9.28
CA THR A 273 20.64 61.25 -9.68
C THR A 273 19.41 60.38 -9.71
N GLU A 274 19.07 59.94 -10.92
CA GLU A 274 18.17 58.83 -11.29
C GLU A 274 17.40 58.20 -10.13
N GLN A 275 16.10 58.46 -10.11
CA GLN A 275 15.12 57.50 -9.61
C GLN A 275 15.44 56.15 -10.25
N GLU A 276 15.92 55.20 -9.45
CA GLU A 276 15.90 53.80 -9.82
C GLU A 276 14.47 53.43 -10.20
N LYS A 277 14.34 53.06 -11.46
CA LYS A 277 13.15 52.63 -12.18
C LYS A 277 12.13 51.92 -11.28
N THR A 278 11.02 52.59 -11.02
CA THR A 278 9.71 51.94 -10.92
C THR A 278 9.50 51.17 -12.21
N GLU A 279 9.62 49.84 -12.16
CA GLU A 279 9.23 48.98 -13.26
C GLU A 279 7.76 49.24 -13.61
N GLU A 280 7.58 49.64 -14.86
CA GLU A 280 6.38 49.75 -15.66
C GLU A 280 5.16 49.03 -15.07
N GLY A 281 4.20 49.83 -14.58
CA GLY A 281 2.88 49.33 -14.24
C GLY A 281 2.25 48.69 -15.47
N LEU A 282 2.21 47.35 -15.51
CA LEU A 282 1.41 46.57 -16.45
C LEU A 282 0.02 47.21 -16.55
N GLY A 283 -0.42 47.49 -17.78
CA GLY A 283 -1.70 48.17 -18.02
C GLY A 283 -2.84 47.50 -17.25
N PRO A 284 -3.86 48.25 -16.75
CA PRO A 284 -4.95 47.71 -15.92
C PRO A 284 -5.61 46.45 -16.52
N ASN A 285 -5.67 46.40 -17.85
CA ASN A 285 -6.20 45.28 -18.63
C ASN A 285 -5.39 43.98 -18.44
N ILE A 286 -4.05 44.04 -18.35
CA ILE A 286 -3.22 42.85 -18.15
C ILE A 286 -3.40 42.31 -16.73
N LYS A 287 -3.47 43.18 -15.73
CA LYS A 287 -3.72 42.78 -14.33
C LYS A 287 -5.07 42.08 -14.18
N SER A 288 -6.11 42.65 -14.80
CA SER A 288 -7.44 42.03 -14.84
C SER A 288 -7.44 40.69 -15.57
N ILE A 289 -6.74 40.56 -16.70
CA ILE A 289 -6.64 39.30 -17.45
C ILE A 289 -5.91 38.23 -16.63
N VAL A 290 -4.78 38.56 -16.01
CA VAL A 290 -4.00 37.61 -15.18
C VAL A 290 -4.84 37.13 -14.00
N THR A 291 -5.53 38.05 -13.31
CA THR A 291 -6.39 37.71 -12.17
C THR A 291 -7.54 36.77 -12.59
N MET A 292 -8.21 37.07 -13.70
CA MET A 292 -9.28 36.21 -14.23
C MET A 292 -8.76 34.85 -14.70
N LEU A 293 -7.57 34.79 -15.29
CA LEU A 293 -6.94 33.53 -15.69
C LEU A 293 -6.63 32.66 -14.48
N MET A 294 -6.03 33.23 -13.42
CA MET A 294 -5.76 32.48 -12.19
C MET A 294 -7.05 31.98 -11.54
N LEU A 295 -8.11 32.80 -11.51
CA LEU A 295 -9.42 32.39 -11.00
C LEU A 295 -10.02 31.24 -11.82
N MET A 296 -9.91 31.30 -13.15
CA MET A 296 -10.36 30.21 -14.03
C MET A 296 -9.62 28.90 -13.76
N LEU A 297 -8.31 28.94 -13.52
CA LEU A 297 -7.54 27.75 -13.14
C LEU A 297 -8.01 27.15 -11.81
N LEU A 298 -8.30 27.98 -10.81
CA LEU A 298 -8.85 27.52 -9.52
C LEU A 298 -10.23 26.88 -9.67
N MET A 299 -11.08 27.43 -10.55
CA MET A 299 -12.39 26.83 -10.86
C MET A 299 -12.24 25.46 -11.54
N MET A 300 -11.33 25.36 -12.53
CA MET A 300 -11.02 24.08 -13.18
C MET A 300 -10.48 23.04 -12.20
N PHE A 301 -9.64 23.46 -11.25
CA PHE A 301 -9.14 22.61 -10.17
C PHE A 301 -10.29 22.04 -9.31
N ALA A 302 -11.24 22.87 -8.90
CA ALA A 302 -12.38 22.41 -8.10
C ALA A 302 -13.25 21.38 -8.86
N VAL A 303 -13.51 21.62 -10.16
CA VAL A 303 -14.25 20.70 -11.02
C VAL A 303 -13.50 19.37 -11.16
N HIS A 304 -12.20 19.42 -11.43
CA HIS A 304 -11.36 18.23 -11.56
C HIS A 304 -11.34 17.41 -10.26
N CYS A 305 -11.10 18.03 -9.10
CA CYS A 305 -11.10 17.33 -7.81
C CYS A 305 -12.44 16.66 -7.52
N THR A 306 -13.55 17.34 -7.83
CA THR A 306 -14.90 16.77 -7.65
C THR A 306 -15.12 15.57 -8.56
N TRP A 307 -14.73 15.68 -9.84
CA TRP A 307 -14.88 14.60 -10.82
C TRP A 307 -14.02 13.39 -10.47
N VAL A 308 -12.75 13.59 -10.11
CA VAL A 308 -11.83 12.51 -9.72
C VAL A 308 -12.34 11.80 -8.46
N THR A 309 -12.75 12.56 -7.44
CA THR A 309 -13.27 11.99 -6.20
C THR A 309 -14.51 11.13 -6.46
N SER A 310 -15.44 11.63 -7.28
CA SER A 310 -16.71 10.97 -7.58
C SER A 310 -16.59 9.73 -8.47
N ASN A 311 -15.61 9.68 -9.39
CA ASN A 311 -15.54 8.61 -10.39
C ASN A 311 -14.45 7.58 -10.10
N ALA A 312 -13.36 7.95 -9.42
CA ALA A 312 -12.24 7.07 -9.18
C ALA A 312 -12.15 6.57 -7.73
N TYR A 313 -12.13 7.49 -6.76
CA TYR A 313 -11.84 7.11 -5.36
C TYR A 313 -13.08 6.67 -4.58
N SER A 314 -14.29 7.12 -4.94
CA SER A 314 -15.53 6.71 -4.26
C SER A 314 -16.09 5.39 -4.79
N SER A 315 -15.33 4.30 -4.67
CA SER A 315 -15.74 2.95 -5.07
C SER A 315 -15.52 1.93 -3.94
N PRO A 316 -16.58 1.32 -3.38
CA PRO A 316 -16.43 0.33 -2.32
C PRO A 316 -15.88 -0.99 -2.87
N SER A 317 -14.92 -1.60 -2.17
CA SER A 317 -14.36 -2.91 -2.57
C SER A 317 -15.13 -4.12 -2.03
N VAL A 318 -16.09 -3.91 -1.12
CA VAL A 318 -16.93 -4.97 -0.54
C VAL A 318 -18.09 -5.33 -1.47
N VAL A 319 -18.75 -4.30 -2.03
CA VAL A 319 -19.89 -4.46 -2.93
C VAL A 319 -19.45 -4.03 -4.31
N LEU A 320 -19.50 -4.94 -5.27
CA LEU A 320 -19.11 -4.63 -6.64
C LEU A 320 -20.31 -4.02 -7.37
N ALA A 321 -20.08 -2.92 -8.08
CA ALA A 321 -21.10 -2.31 -8.92
C ALA A 321 -20.85 -2.70 -10.38
N SER A 322 -21.87 -3.28 -11.01
CA SER A 322 -21.91 -3.51 -12.46
C SER A 322 -22.99 -2.62 -13.07
N TYR A 323 -22.69 -1.98 -14.20
CA TYR A 323 -23.62 -1.11 -14.90
C TYR A 323 -24.09 -1.80 -16.17
N ASN A 324 -25.42 -1.93 -16.32
CA ASN A 324 -26.02 -2.43 -17.55
C ASN A 324 -25.95 -1.36 -18.65
N HIS A 325 -26.17 -1.78 -19.90
CA HIS A 325 -26.18 -0.85 -21.05
C HIS A 325 -27.22 0.27 -20.90
N ASP A 326 -28.34 -0.02 -20.24
CA ASP A 326 -29.43 0.92 -19.99
C ASP A 326 -29.14 1.91 -18.84
N GLY A 327 -27.93 1.87 -18.25
CA GLY A 327 -27.55 2.72 -17.12
C GLY A 327 -28.05 2.24 -15.76
N THR A 328 -28.80 1.13 -15.70
CA THR A 328 -29.22 0.52 -14.44
C THR A 328 -28.01 -0.07 -13.71
N ARG A 329 -27.89 0.24 -12.41
CA ARG A 329 -26.81 -0.24 -11.54
C ARG A 329 -27.23 -1.54 -10.85
N ASN A 330 -26.55 -2.63 -11.18
CA ASN A 330 -26.64 -3.90 -10.47
C ASN A 330 -25.54 -3.98 -9.43
N ILE A 331 -25.89 -4.38 -8.21
CA ILE A 331 -24.93 -4.57 -7.11
C ILE A 331 -24.70 -6.06 -6.91
N LEU A 332 -23.44 -6.49 -7.00
CA LEU A 332 -23.00 -7.84 -6.73
C LEU A 332 -22.41 -7.87 -5.32
N ASP A 333 -23.04 -8.65 -4.45
CA ASP A 333 -22.75 -8.66 -3.01
C ASP A 333 -22.34 -10.05 -2.49
N ASP A 334 -21.65 -10.79 -3.35
CA ASP A 334 -21.23 -12.17 -3.10
C ASP A 334 -20.29 -12.28 -1.88
N PHE A 335 -19.49 -11.25 -1.61
CA PHE A 335 -18.59 -11.22 -0.44
C PHE A 335 -19.38 -11.30 0.85
N ARG A 336 -20.38 -10.42 1.04
CA ARG A 336 -21.17 -10.40 2.28
C ARG A 336 -22.03 -11.64 2.39
N GLU A 337 -22.60 -12.12 1.28
CA GLU A 337 -23.35 -13.39 1.24
C GLU A 337 -22.51 -14.56 1.77
N ALA A 338 -21.31 -14.76 1.22
CA ALA A 338 -20.44 -15.85 1.61
C ALA A 338 -19.92 -15.73 3.06
N TYR A 339 -19.53 -14.52 3.48
CA TYR A 339 -19.10 -14.29 4.87
C TYR A 339 -20.24 -14.48 5.86
N PHE A 340 -21.47 -14.11 5.49
CA PHE A 340 -22.64 -14.30 6.33
C PHE A 340 -23.03 -15.78 6.46
N TRP A 341 -22.98 -16.54 5.37
CA TRP A 341 -23.14 -17.99 5.40
C TRP A 341 -22.10 -18.63 6.33
N LEU A 342 -20.83 -18.22 6.22
CA LEU A 342 -19.76 -18.73 7.06
C LEU A 342 -20.00 -18.40 8.55
N ARG A 343 -20.58 -17.23 8.84
CA ARG A 343 -20.91 -16.81 10.20
C ARG A 343 -22.06 -17.60 10.85
N GLN A 344 -23.09 -17.95 10.08
CA GLN A 344 -24.31 -18.55 10.63
C GLN A 344 -24.34 -20.07 10.54
N ASN A 345 -23.63 -20.66 9.58
CA ASN A 345 -23.79 -22.08 9.23
C ASN A 345 -22.57 -22.94 9.58
N THR A 346 -21.54 -22.36 10.20
CA THR A 346 -20.35 -23.09 10.66
C THR A 346 -20.21 -23.05 12.17
N ASP A 347 -19.43 -23.97 12.73
CA ASP A 347 -19.10 -23.97 14.16
C ASP A 347 -18.35 -22.69 14.56
N GLU A 348 -18.52 -22.23 15.81
CA GLU A 348 -17.89 -21.00 16.31
C GLU A 348 -16.37 -21.08 16.31
N HIS A 349 -15.83 -22.28 16.50
CA HIS A 349 -14.39 -22.55 16.50
C HIS A 349 -13.84 -23.04 15.16
N ALA A 350 -14.63 -22.95 14.08
CA ALA A 350 -14.17 -23.35 12.75
C ALA A 350 -13.00 -22.46 12.29
N ARG A 351 -11.95 -23.10 11.74
CA ARG A 351 -10.78 -22.40 11.19
C ARG A 351 -10.85 -22.31 9.67
N VAL A 352 -10.65 -21.10 9.16
CA VAL A 352 -10.77 -20.77 7.74
C VAL A 352 -9.39 -20.42 7.20
N MET A 353 -8.95 -21.17 6.19
CA MET A 353 -7.75 -20.86 5.43
C MET A 353 -8.11 -20.02 4.20
N SER A 354 -7.46 -18.88 4.04
CA SER A 354 -7.59 -17.98 2.89
C SER A 354 -6.24 -17.33 2.58
N TRP A 355 -6.15 -16.62 1.45
CA TRP A 355 -5.02 -15.72 1.23
C TRP A 355 -5.04 -14.56 2.24
N TRP A 356 -3.86 -13.95 2.48
CA TRP A 356 -3.66 -12.98 3.55
C TRP A 356 -4.45 -11.68 3.36
N ASP A 357 -4.75 -11.31 2.11
CA ASP A 357 -5.52 -10.10 1.78
C ASP A 357 -6.87 -10.04 2.53
N TYR A 358 -7.53 -11.20 2.67
CA TYR A 358 -8.90 -11.29 3.18
C TYR A 358 -9.00 -11.56 4.68
N GLY A 359 -7.86 -11.68 5.39
CA GLY A 359 -7.82 -12.07 6.81
C GLY A 359 -8.70 -11.20 7.71
N TYR A 360 -8.50 -9.88 7.65
CA TYR A 360 -9.34 -8.91 8.39
C TYR A 360 -10.81 -8.96 7.99
N GLN A 361 -11.13 -9.15 6.70
CA GLN A 361 -12.50 -9.21 6.21
C GLN A 361 -13.25 -10.42 6.78
N ILE A 362 -12.61 -11.59 6.80
CA ILE A 362 -13.18 -12.81 7.36
C ILE A 362 -13.36 -12.67 8.87
N ALA A 363 -12.33 -12.21 9.59
CA ALA A 363 -12.41 -12.01 11.03
C ALA A 363 -13.49 -10.97 11.41
N GLY A 364 -13.62 -9.87 10.66
CA GLY A 364 -14.59 -8.81 10.92
C GLY A 364 -16.03 -9.16 10.54
N MET A 365 -16.25 -9.70 9.32
CA MET A 365 -17.60 -9.96 8.80
C MET A 365 -18.10 -11.36 9.17
N ALA A 366 -17.29 -12.39 8.91
CA ALA A 366 -17.67 -13.77 9.16
C ALA A 366 -17.51 -14.17 10.63
N ASN A 367 -16.72 -13.43 11.41
CA ASN A 367 -16.44 -13.71 12.82
C ASN A 367 -15.97 -15.17 13.02
N ARG A 368 -14.91 -15.55 12.29
CA ARG A 368 -14.28 -16.87 12.37
C ARG A 368 -12.76 -16.75 12.46
N THR A 369 -12.15 -17.81 12.97
CA THR A 369 -10.69 -17.87 13.17
C THR A 369 -10.00 -18.01 11.81
N THR A 370 -9.11 -17.08 11.49
CA THR A 370 -8.26 -17.13 10.29
C THR A 370 -6.84 -17.58 10.65
N LEU A 371 -6.17 -18.26 9.73
CA LEU A 371 -4.78 -18.72 9.93
C LEU A 371 -3.76 -17.62 9.63
N VAL A 372 -4.03 -16.83 8.59
CA VAL A 372 -3.14 -15.78 8.10
C VAL A 372 -3.92 -14.49 7.98
N ASP A 373 -3.25 -13.39 8.30
CA ASP A 373 -3.85 -12.07 8.37
C ASP A 373 -3.04 -11.02 7.60
N ASN A 374 -3.65 -9.86 7.37
CA ASN A 374 -3.13 -8.83 6.47
C ASN A 374 -1.91 -8.09 7.05
N ASN A 375 -1.68 -8.14 8.38
CA ASN A 375 -0.51 -7.52 9.02
C ASN A 375 0.85 -8.20 8.70
N THR A 376 0.85 -9.35 8.02
CA THR A 376 2.04 -10.03 7.45
C THR A 376 3.33 -10.05 8.31
N TRP A 377 3.22 -10.27 9.62
CA TRP A 377 4.38 -10.26 10.53
C TRP A 377 5.17 -11.59 10.56
N ASN A 378 4.56 -12.70 10.12
CA ASN A 378 5.18 -14.03 10.06
C ASN A 378 5.16 -14.58 8.63
N ASN A 379 6.27 -14.37 7.91
CA ASN A 379 6.40 -14.74 6.51
C ASN A 379 6.35 -16.26 6.29
N SER A 380 6.95 -17.05 7.18
CA SER A 380 6.96 -18.52 7.05
C SER A 380 5.56 -19.11 7.19
N HIS A 381 4.68 -18.51 8.01
CA HIS A 381 3.29 -18.96 8.09
C HIS A 381 2.51 -18.67 6.80
N ILE A 382 2.73 -17.51 6.18
CA ILE A 382 2.16 -17.17 4.86
C ILE A 382 2.69 -18.12 3.79
N ALA A 383 3.98 -18.45 3.84
CA ALA A 383 4.61 -19.39 2.91
C ALA A 383 4.03 -20.81 3.04
N LEU A 384 3.65 -21.26 4.24
CA LEU A 384 2.95 -22.53 4.44
C LEU A 384 1.56 -22.53 3.79
N VAL A 385 0.79 -21.44 3.93
CA VAL A 385 -0.51 -21.30 3.25
C VAL A 385 -0.32 -21.22 1.74
N GLY A 386 0.66 -20.44 1.25
CA GLY A 386 1.03 -20.38 -0.16
C GLY A 386 1.38 -21.75 -0.72
N LYS A 387 2.16 -22.54 0.04
CA LYS A 387 2.53 -23.91 -0.31
C LYS A 387 1.31 -24.85 -0.35
N ALA A 388 0.38 -24.74 0.61
CA ALA A 388 -0.85 -25.52 0.58
C ALA A 388 -1.69 -25.18 -0.65
N MET A 389 -1.80 -23.90 -1.00
CA MET A 389 -2.58 -23.43 -2.15
C MET A 389 -1.95 -23.81 -3.51
N SER A 390 -0.62 -23.88 -3.60
CA SER A 390 0.10 -24.15 -4.85
C SER A 390 0.52 -25.61 -5.06
N SER A 391 0.35 -26.49 -4.07
CA SER A 391 0.67 -27.91 -4.17
C SER A 391 -0.48 -28.75 -4.74
N ASN A 392 -0.21 -30.04 -5.00
CA ASN A 392 -1.27 -31.01 -5.27
C ASN A 392 -2.13 -31.28 -4.02
N GLU A 393 -3.29 -31.90 -4.23
CA GLU A 393 -4.27 -32.14 -3.15
C GLU A 393 -3.71 -32.99 -2.00
N SER A 394 -2.86 -33.97 -2.27
CA SER A 394 -2.29 -34.86 -1.24
C SER A 394 -1.31 -34.14 -0.31
N ALA A 395 -0.42 -33.32 -0.87
CA ALA A 395 0.54 -32.54 -0.08
C ALA A 395 -0.16 -31.40 0.67
N ALA A 396 -1.07 -30.71 0.00
CA ALA A 396 -1.86 -29.65 0.60
C ALA A 396 -2.74 -30.17 1.75
N TYR A 397 -3.35 -31.35 1.61
CA TYR A 397 -4.14 -31.97 2.67
C TYR A 397 -3.32 -32.24 3.93
N LYS A 398 -2.07 -32.70 3.80
CA LYS A 398 -1.17 -32.88 4.97
C LYS A 398 -0.93 -31.56 5.69
N ILE A 399 -0.70 -30.47 4.95
CA ILE A 399 -0.49 -29.14 5.53
C ILE A 399 -1.76 -28.64 6.22
N MET A 400 -2.91 -28.71 5.53
CA MET A 400 -4.22 -28.33 6.09
C MET A 400 -4.53 -29.10 7.38
N ARG A 401 -4.21 -30.40 7.45
CA ARG A 401 -4.38 -31.22 8.65
C ARG A 401 -3.40 -30.84 9.77
N SER A 402 -2.15 -30.50 9.46
CA SER A 402 -1.20 -30.04 10.48
C SER A 402 -1.54 -28.70 11.10
N LEU A 403 -2.36 -27.89 10.41
CA LEU A 403 -2.82 -26.57 10.84
C LEU A 403 -4.28 -26.59 11.33
N ASP A 404 -4.89 -27.78 11.48
CA ASP A 404 -6.29 -27.98 11.90
C ASP A 404 -7.31 -27.11 11.14
N VAL A 405 -7.18 -27.07 9.80
CA VAL A 405 -8.08 -26.31 8.92
C VAL A 405 -9.38 -27.07 8.68
N ASP A 406 -10.51 -26.38 8.85
CA ASP A 406 -11.85 -26.92 8.60
C ASP A 406 -12.41 -26.48 7.24
N TYR A 407 -12.22 -25.19 6.91
CA TYR A 407 -12.73 -24.59 5.67
C TYR A 407 -11.62 -23.88 4.90
N VAL A 408 -11.73 -23.89 3.57
CA VAL A 408 -10.86 -23.16 2.65
C VAL A 408 -11.72 -22.22 1.82
N LEU A 409 -11.38 -20.92 1.83
CA LEU A 409 -12.06 -19.89 1.07
C LEU A 409 -11.16 -19.45 -0.10
N VAL A 410 -11.73 -19.46 -1.30
CA VAL A 410 -11.08 -19.00 -2.54
C VAL A 410 -11.99 -18.03 -3.29
N ILE A 411 -11.40 -16.98 -3.85
CA ILE A 411 -12.08 -16.02 -4.70
C ILE A 411 -11.85 -16.36 -6.17
N PHE A 412 -12.94 -16.53 -6.90
CA PHE A 412 -12.96 -16.91 -8.30
C PHE A 412 -13.76 -15.89 -9.14
N GLY A 413 -13.06 -15.11 -9.97
CA GLY A 413 -13.65 -14.03 -10.75
C GLY A 413 -14.11 -14.42 -12.16
N GLY A 414 -14.01 -15.69 -12.55
CA GLY A 414 -14.10 -16.11 -13.95
C GLY A 414 -15.49 -16.01 -14.59
N VAL A 415 -16.57 -16.02 -13.80
CA VAL A 415 -17.96 -15.87 -14.29
C VAL A 415 -18.27 -14.43 -14.68
N ILE A 416 -17.92 -13.47 -13.82
CA ILE A 416 -18.30 -12.07 -13.98
C ILE A 416 -17.21 -11.22 -14.64
N GLY A 417 -15.96 -11.68 -14.67
CA GLY A 417 -14.83 -10.89 -15.16
C GLY A 417 -14.11 -10.09 -14.06
N TYR A 418 -14.09 -10.56 -12.81
CA TYR A 418 -13.43 -9.86 -11.72
C TYR A 418 -11.91 -10.09 -11.73
N SER A 419 -11.13 -9.05 -12.02
CA SER A 419 -9.68 -9.15 -12.18
C SER A 419 -8.92 -9.48 -10.88
N GLY A 420 -9.49 -9.14 -9.71
CA GLY A 420 -8.83 -9.28 -8.41
C GLY A 420 -8.89 -10.68 -7.79
N ASP A 421 -9.04 -11.73 -8.60
CA ASP A 421 -9.23 -13.08 -8.11
C ASP A 421 -7.92 -13.80 -7.70
N ASP A 422 -8.06 -14.95 -7.05
CA ASP A 422 -6.90 -15.64 -6.48
C ASP A 422 -6.02 -16.32 -7.54
N ILE A 423 -6.52 -16.49 -8.78
CA ILE A 423 -5.73 -17.04 -9.88
C ILE A 423 -4.77 -15.99 -10.44
N ASN A 424 -5.18 -14.73 -10.57
CA ASN A 424 -4.25 -13.66 -10.94
C ASN A 424 -3.19 -13.39 -9.86
N LYS A 425 -3.52 -13.65 -8.60
CA LYS A 425 -2.57 -13.54 -7.47
C LYS A 425 -1.77 -14.82 -7.21
N PHE A 426 -2.10 -15.92 -7.89
CA PHE A 426 -1.52 -17.24 -7.65
C PHE A 426 0.01 -17.25 -7.73
N LEU A 427 0.58 -16.52 -8.69
CA LEU A 427 2.02 -16.50 -8.90
C LEU A 427 2.78 -15.85 -7.72
N TRP A 428 2.14 -14.92 -6.99
CA TRP A 428 2.69 -14.41 -5.73
C TRP A 428 2.69 -15.46 -4.63
N MET A 429 1.65 -16.30 -4.57
CA MET A 429 1.61 -17.42 -3.63
C MET A 429 2.75 -18.40 -3.87
N VAL A 430 3.04 -18.69 -5.14
CA VAL A 430 4.16 -19.54 -5.58
C VAL A 430 5.51 -18.94 -5.18
N ARG A 431 5.75 -17.67 -5.48
CA ARG A 431 7.03 -16.98 -5.14
C ARG A 431 7.29 -16.91 -3.64
N ILE A 432 6.26 -16.60 -2.85
CA ILE A 432 6.38 -16.54 -1.38
C ILE A 432 6.68 -17.94 -0.82
N ALA A 433 6.02 -18.98 -1.35
CA ALA A 433 6.27 -20.35 -0.94
C ALA A 433 7.66 -20.87 -1.38
N GLU A 434 8.12 -20.51 -2.59
CA GLU A 434 9.45 -20.87 -3.11
C GLU A 434 10.57 -20.23 -2.28
N GLY A 435 10.39 -18.99 -1.80
CA GLY A 435 11.38 -18.29 -0.98
C GLY A 435 11.77 -19.04 0.30
N GLU A 436 10.78 -19.63 0.99
CA GLU A 436 11.01 -20.41 2.22
C GLU A 436 11.20 -21.92 1.94
N HIS A 437 10.64 -22.43 0.84
CA HIS A 437 10.62 -23.85 0.50
C HIS A 437 11.04 -24.14 -0.95
N PRO A 438 12.29 -23.82 -1.34
CA PRO A 438 12.73 -23.88 -2.74
C PRO A 438 12.86 -25.30 -3.30
N LYS A 439 12.86 -26.32 -2.43
CA LYS A 439 12.97 -27.74 -2.83
C LYS A 439 11.64 -28.34 -3.26
N ASP A 440 10.53 -27.77 -2.78
CA ASP A 440 9.20 -28.35 -2.96
C ASP A 440 8.40 -27.64 -4.04
N ILE A 441 8.57 -26.31 -4.17
CA ILE A 441 7.85 -25.46 -5.13
C ILE A 441 8.87 -24.70 -5.94
N ARG A 442 8.65 -24.65 -7.26
CA ARG A 442 9.46 -23.91 -8.23
C ARG A 442 8.54 -23.11 -9.15
N GLU A 443 8.76 -21.81 -9.28
CA GLU A 443 7.93 -20.96 -10.15
C GLU A 443 7.90 -21.45 -11.60
N SER A 444 9.05 -21.91 -12.11
CA SER A 444 9.19 -22.42 -13.49
C SER A 444 8.24 -23.55 -13.84
N ASP A 445 7.83 -24.37 -12.86
CA ASP A 445 7.02 -25.58 -13.10
C ASP A 445 5.56 -25.25 -13.43
N TYR A 446 5.10 -24.02 -13.14
CA TYR A 446 3.73 -23.56 -13.43
C TYR A 446 3.60 -22.89 -14.80
N PHE A 447 4.72 -22.60 -15.48
CA PHE A 447 4.71 -22.05 -16.83
C PHE A 447 4.69 -23.14 -17.90
N THR A 448 4.25 -22.77 -19.10
CA THR A 448 4.40 -23.62 -20.29
C THR A 448 5.88 -23.73 -20.67
N PRO A 449 6.25 -24.68 -21.55
CA PRO A 449 7.62 -24.75 -22.09
C PRO A 449 8.07 -23.47 -22.83
N GLN A 450 7.13 -22.61 -23.22
CA GLN A 450 7.38 -21.32 -23.86
C GLN A 450 7.57 -20.17 -22.84
N GLY A 451 7.36 -20.43 -21.54
CA GLY A 451 7.45 -19.43 -20.47
C GLY A 451 6.17 -18.63 -20.24
N GLU A 452 5.02 -19.08 -20.77
CA GLU A 452 3.73 -18.40 -20.61
C GLU A 452 2.95 -18.97 -19.42
N PHE A 453 2.16 -18.14 -18.74
CA PHE A 453 1.18 -18.59 -17.74
C PHE A 453 -0.19 -18.76 -18.40
N ARG A 454 -0.64 -19.99 -18.60
CA ARG A 454 -1.92 -20.29 -19.26
C ARG A 454 -2.74 -21.33 -18.51
N VAL A 455 -4.05 -21.19 -18.59
CA VAL A 455 -5.07 -22.01 -17.91
C VAL A 455 -5.71 -23.04 -18.88
N ASP A 456 -5.45 -22.86 -20.17
CA ASP A 456 -5.97 -23.69 -21.25
C ASP A 456 -5.33 -25.09 -21.26
N LYS A 457 -5.68 -25.90 -22.26
CA LYS A 457 -5.12 -27.25 -22.42
C LYS A 457 -3.60 -27.26 -22.57
N ALA A 458 -3.03 -26.13 -22.98
CA ALA A 458 -1.61 -25.97 -23.19
C ALA A 458 -0.90 -25.35 -21.98
N GLY A 459 -1.62 -25.15 -20.86
CA GLY A 459 -1.06 -24.83 -19.55
C GLY A 459 -0.25 -25.98 -18.95
N SER A 460 0.59 -25.68 -17.96
CA SER A 460 1.42 -26.70 -17.31
C SER A 460 0.56 -27.77 -16.62
N PRO A 461 0.89 -29.08 -16.75
CA PRO A 461 0.20 -30.13 -16.01
C PRO A 461 0.33 -29.98 -14.49
N THR A 462 1.37 -29.30 -14.01
CA THR A 462 1.54 -28.97 -12.58
C THR A 462 0.49 -27.94 -12.15
N LEU A 463 0.23 -26.92 -12.97
CA LEU A 463 -0.81 -25.93 -12.72
C LEU A 463 -2.21 -26.55 -12.77
N LEU A 464 -2.50 -27.37 -13.79
CA LEU A 464 -3.82 -28.00 -13.96
C LEU A 464 -4.17 -29.01 -12.84
N ASN A 465 -3.15 -29.52 -12.13
CA ASN A 465 -3.32 -30.42 -10.97
C ASN A 465 -3.11 -29.72 -9.61
N CYS A 466 -2.83 -28.42 -9.61
CA CYS A 466 -2.67 -27.61 -8.41
C CYS A 466 -3.99 -27.50 -7.64
N LEU A 467 -3.93 -27.43 -6.31
CA LEU A 467 -5.10 -27.27 -5.46
C LEU A 467 -5.88 -26.00 -5.80
N MET A 468 -5.22 -24.84 -5.96
CA MET A 468 -5.86 -23.58 -6.31
C MET A 468 -6.66 -23.67 -7.62
N TYR A 469 -6.07 -24.27 -8.66
CA TYR A 469 -6.76 -24.49 -9.94
C TYR A 469 -7.99 -25.38 -9.76
N LYS A 470 -7.84 -26.51 -9.04
CA LYS A 470 -8.94 -27.44 -8.79
C LYS A 470 -10.07 -26.79 -7.99
N MET A 471 -9.75 -25.99 -6.95
CA MET A 471 -10.72 -25.28 -6.12
C MET A 471 -11.43 -24.15 -6.86
N SER A 472 -10.74 -23.44 -7.75
CA SER A 472 -11.38 -22.35 -8.49
C SER A 472 -12.30 -22.86 -9.60
N TYR A 473 -11.90 -23.92 -10.31
CA TYR A 473 -12.59 -24.41 -11.51
C TYR A 473 -13.46 -25.66 -11.31
N TYR A 474 -13.74 -26.06 -10.07
CA TYR A 474 -14.61 -27.21 -9.80
C TYR A 474 -16.02 -27.02 -10.41
N ARG A 475 -16.44 -27.98 -11.23
CA ARG A 475 -17.70 -27.97 -12.02
C ARG A 475 -17.86 -26.79 -12.99
N PHE A 476 -16.82 -25.99 -13.19
CA PHE A 476 -16.90 -24.86 -14.12
C PHE A 476 -16.84 -25.30 -15.60
N GLY A 477 -16.29 -26.47 -15.89
CA GLY A 477 -16.23 -27.02 -17.25
C GLY A 477 -17.61 -27.28 -17.89
N GLU A 478 -18.66 -27.44 -17.09
CA GLU A 478 -20.05 -27.64 -17.53
C GLU A 478 -20.84 -26.32 -17.62
N MET A 479 -20.31 -25.24 -17.04
CA MET A 479 -20.97 -23.94 -17.00
C MET A 479 -20.82 -23.22 -18.34
N GLN A 480 -21.95 -22.94 -18.98
CA GLN A 480 -22.00 -22.17 -20.23
C GLN A 480 -22.79 -20.89 -19.97
N LEU A 481 -22.10 -19.74 -20.04
CA LEU A 481 -22.67 -18.41 -19.83
C LEU A 481 -23.43 -17.93 -21.07
N ASP A 482 -22.73 -17.79 -22.20
CA ASP A 482 -23.35 -17.37 -23.46
C ASP A 482 -23.55 -18.56 -24.39
N PHE A 483 -24.65 -18.52 -25.15
CA PHE A 483 -24.92 -19.52 -26.19
C PHE A 483 -23.79 -19.60 -27.24
N ARG A 484 -23.04 -18.51 -27.44
CA ARG A 484 -21.94 -18.41 -28.41
C ARG A 484 -20.56 -18.75 -27.83
N THR A 485 -20.41 -18.78 -26.51
CA THR A 485 -19.13 -19.14 -25.87
C THR A 485 -19.05 -20.64 -25.60
N PRO A 486 -17.88 -21.27 -25.73
CA PRO A 486 -17.68 -22.65 -25.31
C PRO A 486 -18.03 -22.87 -23.83
N PRO A 487 -18.44 -24.08 -23.42
CA PRO A 487 -18.62 -24.41 -22.01
C PRO A 487 -17.27 -24.35 -21.27
N GLY A 488 -17.26 -23.80 -20.06
CA GLY A 488 -16.04 -23.62 -19.26
C GLY A 488 -15.10 -22.55 -19.82
N PHE A 489 -15.66 -21.39 -20.18
CA PHE A 489 -14.91 -20.23 -20.65
C PHE A 489 -14.68 -19.22 -19.53
N ASP A 490 -13.44 -18.85 -19.28
CA ASP A 490 -13.06 -17.89 -18.25
C ASP A 490 -13.02 -16.46 -18.82
N ARG A 491 -13.89 -15.56 -18.34
CA ARG A 491 -14.00 -14.18 -18.84
C ARG A 491 -12.87 -13.25 -18.44
N THR A 492 -12.12 -13.59 -17.39
CA THR A 492 -10.99 -12.75 -16.96
C THR A 492 -9.73 -13.05 -17.74
N ARG A 493 -9.49 -14.33 -18.06
CA ARG A 493 -8.32 -14.80 -18.83
C ARG A 493 -8.61 -14.97 -20.32
N ASN A 494 -9.88 -14.81 -20.73
CA ASN A 494 -10.36 -14.99 -22.11
C ASN A 494 -9.90 -16.34 -22.72
N ALA A 495 -9.99 -17.41 -21.95
CA ALA A 495 -9.49 -18.73 -22.34
C ALA A 495 -10.47 -19.84 -21.95
N GLU A 496 -10.55 -20.88 -22.79
CA GLU A 496 -11.23 -22.13 -22.46
C GLU A 496 -10.35 -22.96 -21.52
N ILE A 497 -10.93 -23.48 -20.44
CA ILE A 497 -10.20 -24.22 -19.41
C ILE A 497 -9.71 -25.57 -19.95
N GLY A 498 -8.47 -25.91 -19.59
CA GLY A 498 -7.82 -27.16 -20.01
C GLY A 498 -8.46 -28.42 -19.42
N ASN A 499 -8.68 -28.43 -18.09
CA ASN A 499 -9.26 -29.57 -17.39
C ASN A 499 -10.70 -29.28 -16.94
N LYS A 500 -11.68 -29.82 -17.67
CA LYS A 500 -13.12 -29.59 -17.40
C LYS A 500 -13.66 -30.42 -16.24
N ASP A 501 -13.18 -31.65 -16.09
CA ASP A 501 -13.75 -32.64 -15.16
C ASP A 501 -12.83 -32.84 -13.95
N ILE A 502 -13.03 -31.98 -12.95
CA ILE A 502 -12.24 -32.01 -11.72
C ILE A 502 -13.01 -32.72 -10.61
N LYS A 503 -12.35 -33.66 -9.93
CA LYS A 503 -12.88 -34.32 -8.72
C LYS A 503 -11.92 -34.18 -7.54
N PHE A 504 -12.49 -34.00 -6.36
CA PHE A 504 -11.77 -33.97 -5.10
C PHE A 504 -11.77 -35.33 -4.41
N LYS A 505 -10.67 -35.64 -3.74
CA LYS A 505 -10.54 -36.80 -2.86
C LYS A 505 -10.74 -36.41 -1.40
N HIS A 506 -10.19 -35.29 -0.96
CA HIS A 506 -10.12 -34.85 0.43
C HIS A 506 -10.90 -33.55 0.72
N LEU A 507 -11.38 -32.86 -0.31
CA LEU A 507 -12.27 -31.71 -0.18
C LEU A 507 -13.71 -32.03 -0.63
N GLU A 508 -14.65 -31.25 -0.14
CA GLU A 508 -16.03 -31.17 -0.62
C GLU A 508 -16.47 -29.71 -0.72
N GLU A 509 -17.29 -29.38 -1.71
CA GLU A 509 -17.86 -28.04 -1.87
C GLU A 509 -18.92 -27.81 -0.79
N ALA A 510 -18.78 -26.73 -0.01
CA ALA A 510 -19.69 -26.41 1.08
C ALA A 510 -20.63 -25.26 0.72
N PHE A 511 -20.11 -24.22 0.06
CA PHE A 511 -20.89 -23.08 -0.41
C PHE A 511 -20.22 -22.44 -1.63
N THR A 512 -21.04 -21.96 -2.57
CA THR A 512 -20.61 -21.15 -3.71
C THR A 512 -21.65 -20.04 -3.87
N SER A 513 -21.18 -18.79 -3.93
CA SER A 513 -22.03 -17.59 -4.04
C SER A 513 -22.82 -17.55 -5.34
N GLU A 514 -23.85 -16.71 -5.42
CA GLU A 514 -24.72 -16.55 -6.59
C GLU A 514 -23.94 -16.41 -7.91
N HIS A 515 -22.96 -15.51 -7.96
CA HIS A 515 -22.15 -15.27 -9.16
C HIS A 515 -20.83 -16.05 -9.20
N TRP A 516 -20.71 -17.06 -8.33
CA TRP A 516 -19.52 -17.90 -8.13
C TRP A 516 -18.25 -17.12 -7.76
N LEU A 517 -18.41 -15.90 -7.22
CA LEU A 517 -17.30 -15.03 -6.85
C LEU A 517 -16.51 -15.59 -5.66
N VAL A 518 -17.21 -16.05 -4.64
CA VAL A 518 -16.61 -16.67 -3.45
C VAL A 518 -17.01 -18.13 -3.38
N ARG A 519 -16.03 -19.00 -3.18
CA ARG A 519 -16.23 -20.44 -3.02
C ARG A 519 -15.62 -20.91 -1.70
N ILE A 520 -16.38 -21.70 -0.97
CA ILE A 520 -15.99 -22.25 0.33
C ILE A 520 -16.01 -23.77 0.23
N TYR A 521 -14.85 -24.36 0.48
CA TYR A 521 -14.64 -25.80 0.51
C TYR A 521 -14.47 -26.26 1.95
N LYS A 522 -15.00 -27.44 2.26
CA LYS A 522 -14.83 -28.09 3.54
C LYS A 522 -13.77 -29.19 3.43
N VAL A 523 -12.85 -29.21 4.38
CA VAL A 523 -11.83 -30.25 4.50
C VAL A 523 -12.49 -31.49 5.12
N LYS A 524 -12.43 -32.61 4.41
CA LYS A 524 -13.02 -33.87 4.90
C LYS A 524 -12.16 -34.48 5.99
N ALA A 525 -12.81 -35.24 6.87
CA ALA A 525 -12.14 -36.11 7.81
C ALA A 525 -11.24 -37.13 7.07
N PRO A 526 -10.22 -37.70 7.74
CA PRO A 526 -9.40 -38.75 7.16
C PRO A 526 -10.25 -39.92 6.64
N ASP A 527 -9.71 -40.63 5.65
CA ASP A 527 -10.37 -41.81 5.11
C ASP A 527 -10.65 -42.82 6.25
N ASN A 528 -11.90 -43.26 6.37
CA ASN A 528 -12.33 -44.17 7.44
C ASN A 528 -11.55 -45.50 7.47
N ARG A 529 -11.06 -45.94 6.30
CA ARG A 529 -10.17 -47.09 6.16
C ARG A 529 -9.34 -46.95 4.90
N GLU A 530 -8.14 -47.53 4.92
CA GLU A 530 -7.30 -47.64 3.74
C GLU A 530 -7.90 -48.66 2.75
N THR A 531 -7.75 -48.38 1.46
CA THR A 531 -8.15 -49.28 0.36
C THR A 531 -6.93 -49.73 -0.40
N LEU A 532 -6.98 -50.93 -0.98
CA LEU A 532 -5.93 -51.40 -1.88
C LEU A 532 -5.82 -50.45 -3.10
N ASP A 533 -4.61 -49.94 -3.37
CA ASP A 533 -4.32 -49.12 -4.55
C ASP A 533 -4.53 -49.89 -5.85
N HIS A 534 -4.37 -51.21 -5.77
CA HIS A 534 -4.56 -52.12 -6.88
C HIS A 534 -5.77 -53.03 -6.65
N LYS A 535 -6.34 -53.48 -7.77
CA LYS A 535 -7.37 -54.53 -7.74
C LYS A 535 -6.82 -55.79 -7.04
N PRO A 536 -7.66 -56.56 -6.33
CA PRO A 536 -7.24 -57.85 -5.79
C PRO A 536 -6.64 -58.75 -6.87
N ARG A 537 -5.62 -59.54 -6.51
CA ARG A 537 -4.86 -60.38 -7.43
C ARG A 537 -5.79 -61.26 -8.28
N VAL A 538 -5.62 -61.17 -9.60
CA VAL A 538 -6.28 -62.05 -10.57
C VAL A 538 -5.18 -62.75 -11.35
N THR A 539 -5.18 -64.08 -11.34
CA THR A 539 -4.26 -64.91 -12.13
C THR A 539 -4.98 -65.52 -13.33
N ASN A 540 -4.24 -65.88 -14.37
CA ASN A 540 -4.78 -66.49 -15.58
C ASN A 540 -4.74 -68.05 -15.56
N ILE A 541 -4.43 -68.66 -14.40
CA ILE A 541 -4.43 -70.13 -14.22
C ILE A 541 -5.86 -70.68 -14.43
N PHE A 542 -6.88 -69.92 -14.05
CA PHE A 542 -8.28 -70.25 -14.31
C PHE A 542 -9.01 -69.04 -14.91
N PRO A 543 -9.88 -69.24 -15.92
CA PRO A 543 -10.61 -68.15 -16.55
C PRO A 543 -11.59 -67.51 -15.56
N LYS A 544 -11.46 -66.19 -15.38
CA LYS A 544 -12.35 -65.42 -14.51
C LYS A 544 -13.70 -65.17 -15.19
N GLN A 545 -14.65 -66.07 -14.97
CA GLN A 545 -16.04 -65.90 -15.38
C GLN A 545 -16.73 -64.82 -14.53
N LYS A 546 -16.73 -63.56 -15.00
CA LYS A 546 -17.37 -62.42 -14.30
C LYS A 546 -18.90 -62.59 -14.37
N TYR A 547 -19.53 -62.75 -13.22
CA TYR A 547 -20.98 -62.83 -13.11
C TYR A 547 -21.65 -61.53 -13.56
N LEU A 548 -22.63 -61.61 -14.48
CA LEU A 548 -23.45 -60.49 -14.90
C LEU A 548 -24.66 -60.34 -13.97
N SER A 549 -24.87 -59.14 -13.45
CA SER A 549 -25.99 -58.85 -12.55
C SER A 549 -27.32 -59.06 -13.26
N LYS A 550 -28.10 -60.06 -12.83
CA LYS A 550 -29.50 -60.26 -13.26
C LYS A 550 -30.49 -59.54 -12.33
N LYS A 551 -30.03 -58.49 -11.64
CA LYS A 551 -30.83 -57.69 -10.70
C LYS A 551 -31.52 -56.57 -11.48
N THR A 552 -32.83 -56.45 -11.32
CA THR A 552 -33.64 -55.32 -11.85
C THR A 552 -34.39 -54.65 -10.71
N ALA A 553 -34.98 -53.47 -10.95
CA ALA A 553 -35.80 -52.79 -9.95
C ALA A 553 -36.90 -53.71 -9.37
N LYS A 554 -37.49 -54.58 -10.22
CA LYS A 554 -38.49 -55.59 -9.84
C LYS A 554 -37.88 -56.88 -9.29
N ARG A 555 -36.74 -57.34 -9.81
CA ARG A 555 -36.09 -58.59 -9.40
C ARG A 555 -34.83 -58.31 -8.59
N LYS A 556 -34.98 -58.18 -7.27
CA LYS A 556 -33.88 -57.95 -6.31
C LYS A 556 -33.22 -59.24 -5.78
N ARG A 557 -33.32 -60.35 -6.51
CA ARG A 557 -32.76 -61.65 -6.08
C ARG A 557 -31.30 -61.82 -6.50
N GLY A 558 -30.42 -62.06 -5.54
CA GLY A 558 -29.00 -62.35 -5.78
C GLY A 558 -28.74 -63.74 -6.36
N TYR A 559 -27.48 -63.99 -6.72
CA TYR A 559 -26.98 -65.26 -7.23
C TYR A 559 -25.92 -65.84 -6.29
N ILE A 560 -26.02 -67.14 -6.01
CA ILE A 560 -25.08 -67.89 -5.20
C ILE A 560 -24.66 -69.09 -6.05
N LYS A 561 -23.35 -69.30 -6.21
CA LYS A 561 -22.80 -70.38 -7.04
C LYS A 561 -23.17 -71.76 -6.50
N ASN A 562 -22.90 -72.00 -5.21
CA ASN A 562 -23.21 -73.25 -4.53
C ASN A 562 -24.57 -73.15 -3.82
N LYS A 563 -25.67 -73.09 -4.58
CA LYS A 563 -27.02 -73.04 -4.03
C LYS A 563 -27.77 -74.33 -4.34
N LEU A 564 -28.31 -74.98 -3.31
CA LEU A 564 -29.17 -76.14 -3.47
C LEU A 564 -30.43 -75.76 -4.26
N VAL A 565 -30.64 -76.42 -5.40
CA VAL A 565 -31.81 -76.22 -6.26
C VAL A 565 -32.96 -77.08 -5.76
N PHE A 566 -34.10 -76.45 -5.47
CA PHE A 566 -35.32 -77.18 -5.15
C PHE A 566 -35.85 -77.88 -6.41
N LYS A 567 -35.62 -79.19 -6.54
CA LYS A 567 -36.33 -80.04 -7.52
C LYS A 567 -37.69 -80.41 -6.92
N LYS A 568 -38.78 -79.78 -7.38
CA LYS A 568 -40.14 -80.26 -7.09
C LYS A 568 -40.32 -81.65 -7.73
N GLY A 569 -40.67 -82.67 -6.94
CA GLY A 569 -40.91 -84.02 -7.45
C GLY A 569 -42.04 -84.04 -8.49
N LYS A 570 -41.84 -84.72 -9.63
CA LYS A 570 -42.90 -85.02 -10.60
C LYS A 570 -43.83 -86.07 -9.99
N LYS A 571 -45.12 -85.76 -9.85
CA LYS A 571 -46.16 -86.74 -9.47
C LYS A 571 -46.30 -87.74 -10.64
N ILE A 572 -46.10 -89.03 -10.38
CA ILE A 572 -46.28 -90.10 -11.38
C ILE A 572 -47.77 -90.14 -11.76
N SER A 573 -48.11 -89.92 -13.04
CA SER A 573 -49.48 -90.12 -13.52
C SER A 573 -49.77 -91.62 -13.57
N LYS A 574 -50.70 -92.10 -12.74
CA LYS A 574 -51.24 -93.47 -12.87
C LYS A 574 -51.89 -93.60 -14.25
N LYS A 575 -51.40 -94.52 -15.08
CA LYS A 575 -52.14 -95.01 -16.24
C LYS A 575 -53.41 -95.70 -15.74
N THR A 576 -54.57 -95.26 -16.24
CA THR A 576 -55.84 -95.98 -16.15
C THR A 576 -55.73 -97.30 -16.91
N VAL A 577 -56.15 -98.39 -16.26
CA VAL A 577 -56.35 -99.72 -16.86
C VAL A 577 -57.61 -99.68 -17.71
#